data_AF-A0A0L0S7D9-F1
#
_entry.id   AF-A0A0L0S7D9-F1
#
_cell.length_a   1.000
_cell.length_b   1.000
_cell.length_c   1.000
_cell.angle_alpha   90.00
_cell.angle_beta   90.00
_cell.angle_gamma   90.00
#
_symmetry.space_group_name_H-M   'P 1'
#
loop_
_entity.id
_entity.type
_entity.pdbx_description
1 polymer ?
#
loop_
_entity_poly.entity_id
_entity_poly.type
_entity_poly.pdbx_seq_one_letter_code
_entity_poly.pdbx_strand_id
1 'polypeptide(L)'
;MTPGWAVSIDNKTLTPPAVVGGTTYTWKIASVTWTAGPGNALPDWQYYDFGIQWKTPAAETGKVFYFPAVQKCEGDKTAEWTQVPKSADDKTAYEHPAPTVKIVESASSAAGSGSNATATASKSGAVSVVGSSGRAVAVTVGVLVAVMALVL
;
A
#
# COMPACT_ATOMS: atom_id res chain seq x y z
N MET A 1 -15.17 -3.34 -8.51
CA MET A 1 -15.30 -2.86 -9.91
C MET A 1 -14.55 -1.56 -10.01
N THR A 2 -13.86 -1.32 -11.12
CA THR A 2 -13.10 -0.09 -11.39
C THR A 2 -13.90 0.75 -12.40
N PRO A 3 -14.72 1.74 -11.97
CA PRO A 3 -15.61 2.46 -12.87
C PRO A 3 -14.83 3.14 -14.00
N GLY A 4 -15.32 3.01 -15.24
CA GLY A 4 -14.66 3.59 -16.40
C GLY A 4 -13.47 2.78 -16.95
N TRP A 5 -13.15 1.63 -16.35
CA TRP A 5 -12.06 0.75 -16.79
C TRP A 5 -12.56 -0.66 -17.08
N ALA A 6 -12.14 -1.22 -18.21
CA ALA A 6 -12.34 -2.63 -18.53
C ALA A 6 -11.26 -3.48 -17.86
N VAL A 7 -11.63 -4.65 -17.34
CA VAL A 7 -10.69 -5.60 -16.72
C VAL A 7 -10.62 -6.87 -17.55
N SER A 8 -9.41 -7.31 -17.89
CA SER A 8 -9.14 -8.61 -18.52
C SER A 8 -8.18 -9.42 -17.66
N ILE A 9 -8.39 -10.74 -17.61
CA ILE A 9 -7.57 -11.68 -16.86
C ILE A 9 -7.04 -12.71 -17.84
N ASP A 10 -5.71 -12.83 -17.92
CA ASP A 10 -5.06 -13.86 -18.72
C ASP A 10 -4.68 -15.05 -17.84
N ASN A 11 -4.97 -16.25 -18.32
CA ASN A 11 -4.72 -17.50 -17.63
C ASN A 11 -3.64 -18.31 -18.35
N LYS A 12 -2.76 -18.95 -17.59
CA LYS A 12 -1.73 -19.84 -18.12
C LYS A 12 -1.88 -21.24 -17.55
N THR A 13 -1.83 -22.24 -18.43
CA THR A 13 -1.79 -23.65 -18.06
C THR A 13 -0.52 -23.98 -17.27
N LEU A 14 -0.68 -24.80 -16.23
CA LEU A 14 0.40 -25.33 -15.42
C LEU A 14 0.78 -26.72 -15.92
N THR A 15 2.04 -26.87 -16.34
CA THR A 15 2.60 -28.14 -16.79
C THR A 15 3.96 -28.33 -16.11
N PRO A 16 4.08 -29.23 -15.11
CA PRO A 16 3.04 -30.10 -14.56
C PRO A 16 1.99 -29.34 -13.71
N PRO A 17 0.80 -29.92 -13.46
CA PRO A 17 -0.18 -29.35 -12.53
C PRO A 17 0.42 -29.14 -11.13
N ALA A 18 -0.02 -28.09 -10.44
CA ALA A 18 0.43 -27.78 -9.08
C ALA A 18 -0.57 -28.31 -8.05
N VAL A 19 -0.08 -28.87 -6.94
CA VAL A 19 -0.92 -29.28 -5.80
C VAL A 19 -0.74 -28.31 -4.66
N VAL A 20 -1.82 -27.65 -4.23
CA VAL A 20 -1.81 -26.71 -3.09
C VAL A 20 -2.89 -27.11 -2.11
N GLY A 21 -2.50 -27.45 -0.88
CA GLY A 21 -3.45 -27.88 0.16
C GLY A 21 -4.30 -29.10 -0.22
N GLY A 22 -3.72 -30.04 -0.97
CA GLY A 22 -4.42 -31.25 -1.46
C GLY A 22 -5.33 -31.02 -2.67
N THR A 23 -5.45 -29.79 -3.19
CA THR A 23 -6.19 -29.49 -4.42
C THR A 23 -5.23 -29.36 -5.60
N THR A 24 -5.57 -30.02 -6.72
CA THR A 24 -4.80 -29.94 -7.97
C THR A 24 -5.27 -28.77 -8.82
N TYR A 25 -4.34 -27.92 -9.23
CA TYR A 25 -4.54 -26.77 -10.11
C TYR A 25 -3.84 -27.01 -11.45
N THR A 26 -4.61 -26.94 -12.54
CA THR A 26 -4.11 -27.11 -13.92
C THR A 26 -3.84 -25.78 -14.63
N TRP A 27 -4.20 -24.66 -14.00
CA TRP A 27 -4.00 -23.32 -14.54
C TRP A 27 -3.76 -22.32 -13.41
N LYS A 28 -3.19 -21.17 -13.75
CA LYS A 28 -3.04 -20.00 -12.88
C LYS A 28 -3.35 -18.71 -13.63
N ILE A 29 -3.65 -17.65 -12.90
CA ILE A 29 -3.66 -16.30 -13.47
C ILE A 29 -2.22 -15.90 -13.79
N ALA A 30 -2.00 -15.42 -15.01
CA ALA A 30 -0.72 -14.92 -15.50
C ALA A 30 -0.64 -13.40 -15.42
N SER A 31 -1.73 -12.70 -15.76
CA SER A 31 -1.80 -11.24 -15.67
C SER A 31 -3.24 -10.74 -15.48
N VAL A 32 -3.36 -9.52 -14.97
CA VAL A 32 -4.61 -8.77 -14.93
C VAL A 32 -4.34 -7.42 -15.58
N THR A 33 -5.18 -7.02 -16.52
CA THR A 33 -5.04 -5.76 -17.27
C THR A 33 -6.27 -4.90 -17.02
N TRP A 34 -6.04 -3.65 -16.62
CA TRP A 34 -7.05 -2.61 -16.61
C TRP A 34 -6.83 -1.68 -17.79
N THR A 35 -7.88 -1.45 -18.57
CA THR A 35 -7.85 -0.56 -19.74
C THR A 35 -8.86 0.55 -19.54
N ALA A 36 -8.39 1.80 -19.57
CA ALA A 36 -9.27 2.96 -19.47
C ALA A 36 -10.24 3.00 -20.65
N GLY A 37 -11.52 3.22 -20.36
CA GLY A 37 -12.51 3.56 -21.36
C GLY A 37 -12.31 4.99 -21.90
N PRO A 38 -13.00 5.37 -22.97
CA PRO A 38 -12.94 6.72 -23.53
C PRO A 38 -13.16 7.79 -22.45
N GLY A 39 -12.28 8.79 -22.37
CA GLY A 39 -12.36 9.87 -21.39
C GLY A 39 -12.01 9.50 -19.94
N ASN A 40 -11.59 8.25 -19.67
CA ASN A 40 -11.22 7.78 -18.33
C ASN A 40 -9.71 7.56 -18.18
N ALA A 41 -8.90 7.99 -19.15
CA ALA A 41 -7.44 7.92 -19.05
C ALA A 41 -6.98 8.68 -17.80
N LEU A 42 -6.03 8.10 -17.07
CA LEU A 42 -5.52 8.69 -15.83
C LEU A 42 -4.59 9.86 -16.17
N PRO A 43 -4.88 11.10 -15.74
CA PRO A 43 -3.99 12.24 -15.96
C PRO A 43 -2.69 12.11 -15.16
N ASP A 44 -1.60 12.68 -15.66
CA ASP A 44 -0.25 12.62 -15.06
C ASP A 44 -0.18 13.12 -13.60
N TRP A 45 -1.10 14.00 -13.19
CA TRP A 45 -1.17 14.58 -11.85
C TRP A 45 -2.06 13.79 -10.88
N GLN A 46 -2.66 12.68 -11.32
CA GLN A 46 -3.51 11.82 -10.50
C GLN A 46 -2.89 10.45 -10.29
N TYR A 47 -3.42 9.74 -9.30
CA TYR A 47 -3.15 8.32 -9.09
C TYR A 47 -4.47 7.54 -9.11
N TYR A 48 -4.38 6.23 -9.27
CA TYR A 48 -5.53 5.35 -9.25
C TYR A 48 -5.19 4.01 -8.59
N ASP A 49 -6.13 3.47 -7.82
CA ASP A 49 -5.96 2.19 -7.14
C ASP A 49 -6.55 1.03 -7.95
N PHE A 50 -5.70 0.04 -8.24
CA PHE A 50 -6.11 -1.19 -8.91
C PHE A 50 -6.09 -2.35 -7.93
N GLY A 51 -7.28 -2.73 -7.44
CA GLY A 51 -7.43 -3.77 -6.44
C GLY A 51 -7.31 -5.19 -7.00
N ILE A 52 -6.47 -6.01 -6.38
CA ILE A 52 -6.38 -7.46 -6.59
C ILE A 52 -6.66 -8.16 -5.27
N GLN A 53 -7.49 -9.21 -5.30
CA GLN A 53 -7.60 -10.16 -4.20
C GLN A 53 -6.85 -11.42 -4.57
N TRP A 54 -5.92 -11.83 -3.70
CA TRP A 54 -5.07 -12.97 -3.94
C TRP A 54 -4.97 -13.81 -2.68
N LYS A 55 -5.04 -15.13 -2.85
CA LYS A 55 -4.73 -16.09 -1.79
C LYS A 55 -3.23 -16.34 -1.80
N THR A 56 -2.56 -15.86 -0.76
CA THR A 56 -1.13 -16.09 -0.56
C THR A 56 -0.83 -17.59 -0.52
N PRO A 57 0.16 -18.10 -1.27
CA PRO A 57 0.61 -19.48 -1.17
C PRO A 57 1.27 -19.72 0.19
N ALA A 58 1.41 -20.98 0.58
CA ALA A 58 2.24 -21.34 1.73
C ALA A 58 3.68 -20.84 1.49
N ALA A 59 4.16 -19.95 2.35
CA ALA A 59 5.45 -19.30 2.23
C ALA A 59 6.02 -18.99 3.61
N GLU A 60 7.34 -19.06 3.72
CA GLU A 60 8.06 -18.74 4.95
C GLU A 60 8.05 -17.23 5.23
N THR A 61 8.13 -16.88 6.51
CA THR A 61 8.40 -15.50 6.94
C THR A 61 9.61 -14.93 6.21
N GLY A 62 9.51 -13.69 5.76
CA GLY A 62 10.57 -13.00 5.04
C GLY A 62 10.54 -13.22 3.53
N LYS A 63 9.75 -14.18 3.02
CA LYS A 63 9.54 -14.35 1.58
C LYS A 63 8.97 -13.07 0.97
N VAL A 64 9.55 -12.62 -0.13
CA VAL A 64 9.07 -11.48 -0.92
C VAL A 64 8.47 -11.99 -2.23
N PHE A 65 7.24 -11.59 -2.51
CA PHE A 65 6.58 -11.75 -3.80
C PHE A 65 6.69 -10.44 -4.58
N TYR A 66 7.10 -10.54 -5.83
CA TYR A 66 7.20 -9.41 -6.75
C TYR A 66 6.04 -9.47 -7.74
N PHE A 67 5.45 -8.32 -8.02
CA PHE A 67 4.33 -8.14 -8.95
C PHE A 67 4.75 -7.16 -10.05
N PRO A 68 5.50 -7.62 -11.07
CA PRO A 68 5.87 -6.78 -12.20
C PRO A 68 4.63 -6.14 -12.83
N ALA A 69 4.70 -4.83 -13.07
CA ALA A 69 3.62 -4.06 -13.68
C ALA A 69 4.13 -3.25 -14.87
N VAL A 70 3.29 -3.10 -15.89
CA VAL A 70 3.56 -2.27 -17.06
C VAL A 70 2.46 -1.22 -17.15
N GLN A 71 2.83 0.04 -17.04
CA GLN A 71 1.91 1.16 -17.17
C GLN A 71 2.05 1.75 -18.58
N LYS A 72 0.98 1.67 -19.35
CA LYS A 72 0.89 2.34 -20.65
C LYS A 72 0.21 3.70 -20.47
N CYS A 73 0.85 4.74 -20.97
CA CYS A 73 0.34 6.10 -20.94
C CYS A 73 0.05 6.57 -22.37
N GLU A 74 -0.56 7.75 -22.50
CA GLU A 74 -0.80 8.37 -23.80
C GLU A 74 0.52 8.68 -24.54
N GLY A 75 0.45 8.76 -25.87
CA GLY A 75 1.62 9.06 -26.71
C GLY A 75 2.66 7.94 -26.74
N ASP A 76 2.22 6.68 -26.71
CA ASP A 76 3.06 5.47 -26.75
C ASP A 76 4.09 5.34 -25.61
N LYS A 77 3.96 6.15 -24.56
CA LYS A 77 4.83 6.07 -23.38
C LYS A 77 4.52 4.84 -22.55
N THR A 78 5.55 4.19 -22.05
CA THR A 78 5.44 3.01 -21.18
C THR A 78 6.40 3.12 -20.02
N ALA A 79 5.92 2.86 -18.80
CA ALA A 79 6.74 2.70 -17.61
C ALA A 79 6.74 1.22 -17.17
N GLU A 80 7.92 0.64 -17.04
CA GLU A 80 8.12 -0.78 -16.72
C GLU A 80 8.54 -0.98 -15.27
N TRP A 81 7.56 -1.12 -14.38
CA TRP A 81 7.74 -1.44 -12.96
C TRP A 81 8.02 -2.93 -12.77
N THR A 82 9.14 -3.40 -13.32
CA THR A 82 9.46 -4.84 -13.45
C THR A 82 10.79 -5.22 -12.81
N GLN A 83 11.55 -4.26 -12.28
CA GLN A 83 12.90 -4.51 -11.77
C GLN A 83 12.86 -5.28 -10.44
N VAL A 84 13.60 -6.40 -10.38
CA VAL A 84 13.68 -7.31 -9.23
C VAL A 84 15.16 -7.50 -8.82
N PRO A 85 15.51 -7.36 -7.53
CA PRO A 85 16.87 -7.62 -7.03
C PRO A 85 17.35 -9.03 -7.34
N LYS A 86 18.59 -9.18 -7.84
CA LYS A 86 19.20 -10.50 -8.06
C LYS A 86 19.80 -11.08 -6.78
N SER A 87 20.11 -10.24 -5.79
CA SER A 87 20.61 -10.62 -4.48
C SER A 87 20.10 -9.66 -3.39
N ALA A 88 20.25 -10.03 -2.12
CA ALA A 88 19.82 -9.21 -0.99
C ALA A 88 20.61 -7.90 -0.85
N ASP A 89 21.78 -7.81 -1.47
CA ASP A 89 22.69 -6.66 -1.46
C ASP A 89 22.47 -5.74 -2.68
N ASP A 90 21.74 -6.22 -3.69
CA ASP A 90 21.42 -5.54 -4.95
C ASP A 90 20.15 -4.65 -4.81
N LYS A 91 20.14 -3.80 -3.78
CA LYS A 91 18.97 -2.97 -3.40
C LYS A 91 19.05 -1.52 -3.86
N THR A 92 20.16 -1.10 -4.47
CA THR A 92 20.43 0.31 -4.72
C THR A 92 20.10 0.71 -6.15
N ALA A 93 19.16 1.65 -6.25
CA ALA A 93 18.76 2.42 -7.44
C ALA A 93 18.00 1.68 -8.55
N TYR A 94 16.87 1.05 -8.22
CA TYR A 94 15.85 0.76 -9.23
C TYR A 94 14.98 1.99 -9.47
N GLU A 95 14.95 2.48 -10.71
CA GLU A 95 14.08 3.58 -11.13
C GLU A 95 12.61 3.15 -11.15
N HIS A 96 12.36 1.90 -11.55
CA HIS A 96 11.03 1.32 -11.67
C HIS A 96 10.98 -0.07 -10.99
N PRO A 97 11.09 -0.13 -9.65
CA PRO A 97 11.04 -1.39 -8.92
C PRO A 97 9.66 -2.04 -9.05
N ALA A 98 9.64 -3.37 -9.20
CA ALA A 98 8.39 -4.10 -9.17
C ALA A 98 7.73 -3.97 -7.78
N PRO A 99 6.42 -3.71 -7.71
CA PRO A 99 5.65 -3.77 -6.46
C PRO A 99 5.88 -5.08 -5.72
N THR A 100 5.95 -5.03 -4.39
CA THR A 100 6.28 -6.20 -3.57
C THR A 100 5.32 -6.44 -2.43
N VAL A 101 5.11 -7.72 -2.10
CA VAL A 101 4.45 -8.16 -0.87
C VAL A 101 5.42 -9.04 -0.10
N LYS A 102 5.80 -8.62 1.11
CA LYS A 102 6.65 -9.40 2.02
C LYS A 102 5.78 -10.15 3.03
N ILE A 103 6.03 -11.44 3.18
CA ILE A 103 5.43 -12.26 4.24
C ILE A 103 6.10 -11.89 5.55
N VAL A 104 5.28 -11.47 6.51
CA VAL A 104 5.70 -11.19 7.88
C VAL A 104 5.20 -12.30 8.79
N GLU A 105 5.80 -12.41 9.97
CA GLU A 105 5.26 -13.31 10.99
C GLU A 105 3.82 -12.90 11.29
N SER A 106 2.96 -13.91 11.45
CA SER A 106 1.62 -13.64 11.96
C SER A 106 1.79 -12.98 13.32
N ALA A 107 1.19 -11.82 13.52
CA ALA A 107 1.08 -11.26 14.85
C ALA A 107 0.24 -12.24 15.67
N SER A 108 0.89 -13.12 16.43
CA SER A 108 0.23 -13.71 17.58
C SER A 108 -0.20 -12.53 18.44
N SER A 109 -1.46 -12.49 18.85
CA SER A 109 -1.92 -11.48 19.79
C SER A 109 -1.06 -11.58 21.04
N ALA A 110 -0.02 -10.77 21.10
CA ALA A 110 0.71 -10.50 22.33
C ALA A 110 -0.29 -9.78 23.24
N ALA A 111 -0.98 -10.56 24.06
CA ALA A 111 -1.51 -10.04 25.31
C ALA A 111 -0.30 -9.50 26.10
N GLY A 112 -0.09 -8.18 26.09
CA GLY A 112 1.06 -7.59 26.73
C GLY A 112 1.20 -6.08 26.55
N SER A 113 0.57 -5.34 27.47
CA SER A 113 0.94 -4.00 27.95
C SER A 113 1.06 -2.87 26.93
N GLY A 114 0.01 -2.04 26.89
CA GLY A 114 0.10 -0.69 26.35
C GLY A 114 1.19 0.11 27.05
N SER A 115 2.29 0.34 26.34
CA SER A 115 3.23 1.42 26.66
C SER A 115 2.79 2.62 25.86
N ASN A 116 2.08 3.51 26.54
CA ASN A 116 1.67 4.81 26.03
C ASN A 116 2.95 5.63 25.78
N ALA A 117 3.45 5.64 24.54
CA ALA A 117 4.52 6.54 24.14
C ALA A 117 3.96 7.96 24.12
N THR A 118 4.12 8.67 25.23
CA THR A 118 3.83 10.10 25.34
C THR A 118 4.76 10.86 24.41
N ALA A 119 4.22 11.32 23.28
CA ALA A 119 4.85 12.32 22.45
C ALA A 119 5.05 13.60 23.29
N THR A 120 6.29 13.89 23.66
CA THR A 120 6.68 15.16 24.27
C THR A 120 6.66 16.23 23.18
N ALA A 121 5.58 17.00 23.11
CA ALA A 121 5.53 18.24 22.36
C ALA A 121 6.01 19.39 23.26
N SER A 122 7.29 19.76 23.13
CA SER A 122 7.81 20.99 23.69
C SER A 122 7.27 22.19 22.91
N LYS A 123 6.35 22.96 23.51
CA LYS A 123 6.22 24.40 23.23
C LYS A 123 5.91 25.16 24.51
N SER A 124 6.84 26.04 24.84
CA SER A 124 6.84 26.98 25.95
C SER A 124 5.63 27.93 25.87
N GLY A 125 4.99 28.16 27.01
CA GLY A 125 3.87 29.08 27.16
C GLY A 125 3.24 28.95 28.54
N ALA A 126 3.99 29.36 29.57
CA ALA A 126 3.52 29.35 30.94
C ALA A 126 2.39 30.37 31.16
N VAL A 127 1.31 29.94 31.80
CA VAL A 127 0.57 30.78 32.76
C VAL A 127 0.05 29.90 33.88
N SER A 128 0.69 30.01 35.03
CA SER A 128 0.28 29.38 36.28
C SER A 128 -0.79 30.27 36.92
N VAL A 129 -2.00 29.73 37.14
CA VAL A 129 -2.99 30.36 38.02
C VAL A 129 -3.26 29.41 39.18
N VAL A 130 -2.84 29.86 40.36
CA VAL A 130 -3.10 29.27 41.67
C VAL A 130 -4.59 29.39 42.02
N GLY A 131 -5.19 28.33 42.55
CA GLY A 131 -6.54 28.37 43.11
C GLY A 131 -6.98 27.04 43.70
N SER A 132 -7.02 26.97 45.02
CA SER A 132 -7.44 25.84 45.85
C SER A 132 -8.88 25.39 45.60
N SER A 133 -9.10 24.07 45.62
CA SER A 133 -10.35 23.41 46.07
C SER A 133 -11.65 23.85 45.38
N GLY A 134 -11.97 23.29 44.20
CA GLY A 134 -13.32 23.37 43.67
C GLY A 134 -13.40 23.17 42.16
N ARG A 135 -14.28 22.27 41.74
CA ARG A 135 -14.60 21.87 40.35
C ARG A 135 -14.52 23.01 39.32
N ALA A 136 -13.84 22.77 38.19
CA ALA A 136 -13.93 23.61 37.00
C ALA A 136 -14.13 22.75 35.74
N VAL A 137 -15.22 23.02 35.01
CA VAL A 137 -15.50 22.51 33.67
C VAL A 137 -14.85 23.46 32.69
N ALA A 138 -13.94 22.97 31.83
CA ALA A 138 -13.40 23.75 30.73
C ALA A 138 -14.13 23.39 29.44
N VAL A 139 -14.98 24.30 28.95
CA VAL A 139 -15.49 24.29 27.57
C VAL A 139 -14.53 25.15 26.76
N THR A 140 -13.93 24.57 25.72
CA THR A 140 -13.19 25.34 24.71
C THR A 140 -13.74 25.02 23.33
N VAL A 141 -14.41 26.01 22.73
CA VAL A 141 -14.71 26.06 21.31
C VAL A 141 -13.46 26.61 20.62
N GLY A 142 -12.87 25.85 19.71
CA GLY A 142 -11.71 26.27 18.93
C GLY A 142 -11.84 25.81 17.48
N VAL A 143 -12.33 26.71 16.62
CA VAL A 143 -12.27 26.59 15.16
C VAL A 143 -10.84 26.89 14.72
N LEU A 144 -10.24 26.04 13.88
CA LEU A 144 -9.00 26.38 13.19
C LEU A 144 -8.97 25.79 11.78
N VAL A 145 -9.04 26.72 10.82
CA VAL A 145 -8.85 26.58 9.38
C VAL A 145 -7.38 26.29 9.11
N ALA A 146 -7.07 25.24 8.35
CA ALA A 146 -5.72 24.99 7.84
C ALA A 146 -5.67 25.33 6.34
N VAL A 147 -4.91 26.38 6.03
CA VAL A 147 -4.61 26.90 4.69
C VAL A 147 -3.45 26.08 4.07
N MET A 148 -3.59 25.71 2.80
CA MET A 148 -2.52 25.11 1.98
C MET A 148 -1.35 26.07 1.78
N ALA A 149 -0.12 25.56 1.80
CA ALA A 149 1.03 26.21 1.18
C ALA A 149 1.69 25.24 0.19
N LEU A 150 1.55 25.58 -1.09
CA LEU A 150 2.29 25.06 -2.24
C LEU A 150 3.74 25.57 -2.15
N VAL A 151 4.72 24.69 -2.36
CA VAL A 151 6.11 25.08 -2.62
C VAL A 151 6.35 24.89 -4.12
N LEU A 152 6.84 25.97 -4.75
CA LEU A 152 7.20 26.08 -6.16
C LEU A 152 8.24 25.04 -6.60
#